data_AF-A0A7S3TPI8-F1
#
_entry.id   AF-A0A7S3TPI8-F1
#
_cell.length_a   1.000
_cell.length_b   1.000
_cell.length_c   1.000
_cell.angle_alpha   90.00
_cell.angle_beta   90.00
_cell.angle_gamma   90.00
#
_symmetry.space_group_name_H-M   'P 1'
#
loop_
_entity.id
_entity.type
_entity.pdbx_description
1 polymer ?
#
loop_
_entity_poly.entity_id
_entity_poly.type
_entity_poly.pdbx_seq_one_letter_code
_entity_poly.pdbx_strand_id
1 'polypeptide(L)'
;YGNYVVRHILEHGKKEHKRHIIDIVQGNIVELGHDKCGSTVVEKCIEAASAGEHVHFLQEQRQALIHSLIGAGDTTPPCQTLLDDRFGRYVVQSALQYCTPQEREVL
;
A
#
# COMPACT_ATOMS: atom_id res chain seq x y z
N TYR A 1 12.53 -9.33 11.47
CA TYR A 1 11.46 -9.63 12.45
C TYR A 1 10.42 -8.53 12.56
N GLY A 2 10.78 -7.23 12.54
CA GLY A 2 9.81 -6.13 12.66
C GLY A 2 8.62 -6.18 11.69
N ASN A 3 8.82 -6.61 10.44
CA ASN A 3 7.73 -6.75 9.46
C ASN A 3 6.59 -7.67 9.94
N TYR A 4 6.87 -8.69 10.75
CA TYR A 4 5.84 -9.60 11.25
C TYR A 4 4.98 -8.90 12.30
N VAL A 5 5.61 -8.10 13.16
CA VAL A 5 4.91 -7.29 14.16
C VAL A 5 4.02 -6.26 13.48
N VAL A 6 4.53 -5.55 12.47
CA VAL A 6 3.76 -4.55 11.73
C VAL A 6 2.57 -5.20 11.03
N ARG A 7 2.77 -6.32 10.33
CA ARG A 7 1.67 -7.05 9.70
C ARG A 7 0.64 -7.54 10.70
N HIS A 8 1.08 -8.03 11.87
CA HIS A 8 0.16 -8.44 12.93
C HIS A 8 -0.69 -7.26 13.44
N ILE A 9 -0.12 -6.06 13.56
CA ILE A 9 -0.86 -4.85 13.91
C ILE A 9 -1.84 -4.45 12.78
N LEU A 10 -1.43 -4.56 11.51
CA LEU A 10 -2.31 -4.30 10.37
C LEU A 10 -3.51 -5.27 10.31
N GLU A 11 -3.34 -6.50 10.77
CA GLU A 11 -4.41 -7.50 10.87
C GLU A 11 -5.31 -7.28 12.09
N HIS A 12 -4.74 -7.24 13.29
CA HIS A 12 -5.48 -7.36 14.56
C HIS A 12 -5.42 -6.11 15.44
N GLY A 13 -4.62 -5.12 15.06
CA GLY A 13 -4.41 -3.91 15.83
C GLY A 13 -5.61 -2.95 15.81
N LYS A 14 -5.54 -1.96 16.69
CA LYS A 14 -6.53 -0.87 16.73
C LYS A 14 -6.47 -0.01 15.48
N LYS A 15 -7.60 0.51 15.05
CA LYS A 15 -7.73 1.37 13.85
C LYS A 15 -6.77 2.55 13.84
N GLU A 16 -6.47 3.15 15.00
CA GLU A 16 -5.55 4.28 15.12
C GLU A 16 -4.11 3.87 14.80
N HIS A 17 -3.68 2.67 15.21
CA HIS A 17 -2.36 2.14 14.90
C HIS A 17 -2.25 1.78 13.42
N LYS A 18 -3.30 1.14 12.85
CA LYS A 18 -3.35 0.83 11.43
C LYS A 18 -3.22 2.10 10.59
N ARG A 19 -4.00 3.13 10.92
CA ARG A 19 -3.92 4.45 10.27
C ARG A 19 -2.51 5.03 10.33
N HIS A 20 -1.90 5.08 11.52
CA HIS A 20 -0.57 5.64 11.67
C HIS A 20 0.50 4.90 10.85
N ILE A 21 0.42 3.57 10.79
CA ILE A 21 1.34 2.77 9.96
C ILE A 21 1.12 3.10 8.48
N ILE A 22 -0.13 3.15 8.02
CA ILE A 22 -0.45 3.45 6.63
C ILE A 22 0.04 4.86 6.25
N ASP A 23 -0.13 5.84 7.14
CA ASP A 23 0.32 7.22 6.92
C ASP A 23 1.85 7.32 6.75
N ILE A 24 2.62 6.47 7.43
CA ILE A 24 4.06 6.36 7.23
C ILE A 24 4.39 5.67 5.90
N VAL A 25 3.67 4.59 5.58
CA VAL A 25 3.92 3.78 4.39
C VAL A 25 3.63 4.54 3.10
N GLN A 26 2.53 5.30 3.03
CA GLN A 26 2.18 6.09 1.84
C GLN A 26 3.28 7.09 1.44
N GLY A 27 3.98 7.68 2.42
CA GLY A 27 5.06 8.63 2.17
C GLY A 27 6.36 7.98 1.67
N ASN A 28 6.48 6.65 1.77
CA ASN A 28 7.72 5.91 1.49
C ASN A 28 7.47 4.70 0.57
N ILE A 29 6.41 4.75 -0.25
CA ILE A 29 5.88 3.56 -0.93
C ILE A 29 6.86 2.92 -1.91
N VAL A 30 7.66 3.73 -2.62
CA VAL A 30 8.67 3.24 -3.58
C VAL A 30 9.84 2.61 -2.83
N GLU A 31 10.37 3.29 -1.82
CA GLU A 31 11.49 2.80 -1.02
C GLU A 31 11.15 1.48 -0.33
N LEU A 32 9.99 1.43 0.33
CA LEU A 32 9.51 0.21 1.00
C LEU A 32 9.16 -0.89 -0.01
N GLY A 33 8.61 -0.53 -1.17
CA GLY A 33 8.23 -1.49 -2.21
C GLY A 33 9.43 -2.20 -2.84
N HIS A 34 10.61 -1.57 -2.89
CA HIS A 34 11.86 -2.20 -3.34
C HIS A 34 12.55 -3.07 -2.28
N ASP A 35 12.12 -3.00 -1.01
CA ASP A 35 12.66 -3.85 0.05
C ASP A 35 11.86 -5.15 0.19
N LYS A 36 12.55 -6.28 0.39
CA LYS A 36 11.93 -7.60 0.58
C LYS A 36 10.93 -7.63 1.73
N CYS A 37 11.24 -6.97 2.85
CA CYS A 37 10.36 -6.93 4.02
C CYS A 37 9.34 -5.78 3.88
N GLY A 38 9.78 -4.63 3.40
CA GLY A 38 8.96 -3.45 3.16
C GLY A 38 7.79 -3.75 2.22
N SER A 39 8.03 -4.43 1.10
CA SER A 39 6.99 -4.75 0.11
C SER A 39 5.82 -5.50 0.74
N THR A 40 6.13 -6.49 1.60
CA THR A 40 5.10 -7.27 2.31
C THR A 40 4.30 -6.45 3.31
N VAL A 41 4.88 -5.37 3.84
CA VAL A 41 4.17 -4.41 4.70
C VAL A 41 3.28 -3.49 3.85
N VAL A 42 3.77 -3.03 2.69
CA VAL A 42 2.98 -2.22 1.76
C VAL A 42 1.77 -2.99 1.26
N GLU A 43 1.96 -4.22 0.80
CA GLU A 43 0.86 -5.13 0.40
C GLU A 43 -0.18 -5.27 1.51
N LYS A 44 0.30 -5.44 2.76
CA LYS A 44 -0.61 -5.59 3.90
C LYS A 44 -1.34 -4.29 4.26
N CYS A 45 -0.74 -3.13 4.03
CA CYS A 45 -1.40 -1.83 4.18
C CYS A 45 -2.54 -1.66 3.17
N ILE A 46 -2.30 -2.03 1.91
CA ILE A 46 -3.31 -2.00 0.85
C ILE A 46 -4.49 -2.92 1.21
N GLU A 47 -4.19 -4.15 1.63
CA GLU A 47 -5.21 -5.12 2.08
C GLU A 47 -6.00 -4.59 3.29
N ALA A 48 -5.32 -4.12 4.34
CA ALA A 48 -5.97 -3.64 5.56
C ALA A 48 -6.87 -2.41 5.31
N ALA A 49 -6.45 -1.52 4.40
CA ALA A 49 -7.21 -0.32 4.04
C ALA A 49 -8.37 -0.60 3.07
N SER A 50 -8.35 -1.74 2.36
CA SER A 50 -9.34 -2.04 1.31
C SER A 50 -10.31 -3.18 1.65
N ALA A 51 -9.88 -4.14 2.45
CA ALA A 51 -10.66 -5.33 2.80
C ALA A 51 -10.56 -5.71 4.29
N GLY A 52 -9.87 -4.89 5.10
CA GLY A 52 -9.75 -5.12 6.54
C GLY A 52 -11.00 -4.74 7.33
N GLU A 53 -11.06 -5.20 8.58
CA GLU A 53 -12.15 -4.91 9.54
C GLU A 53 -12.50 -3.41 9.67
N HIS A 54 -11.50 -2.54 9.53
CA HIS A 54 -11.63 -1.09 9.69
C HIS A 54 -11.69 -0.32 8.36
N VAL A 55 -12.05 -0.98 7.25
CA VAL A 55 -12.08 -0.37 5.90
C VAL A 55 -12.79 0.98 5.83
N HIS A 56 -13.96 1.11 6.46
CA HIS A 56 -14.73 2.36 6.47
C HIS A 56 -14.01 3.51 7.19
N PHE A 57 -13.15 3.20 8.15
CA PHE A 57 -12.35 4.20 8.87
C PHE A 57 -11.08 4.58 8.12
N LEU A 58 -10.54 3.69 7.28
CA LEU A 58 -9.27 3.86 6.57
C LEU A 58 -9.46 4.33 5.12
N GLN A 59 -10.65 4.80 4.75
CA GLN A 59 -10.97 5.15 3.37
C GLN A 59 -10.08 6.27 2.82
N GLU A 60 -9.78 7.29 3.63
CA GLU A 60 -8.87 8.38 3.27
C GLU A 60 -7.44 7.85 3.04
N GLN A 61 -6.97 7.00 3.96
CA GLN A 61 -5.66 6.36 3.87
C GLN A 61 -5.54 5.45 2.64
N ARG A 62 -6.61 4.71 2.31
CA ARG A 62 -6.67 3.91 1.08
C ARG A 62 -6.50 4.80 -0.15
N GLN A 63 -7.27 5.88 -0.23
CA GLN A 63 -7.19 6.80 -1.37
C GLN A 63 -5.78 7.40 -1.51
N ALA A 64 -5.18 7.81 -0.41
CA ALA A 64 -3.84 8.38 -0.42
C ALA A 64 -2.75 7.34 -0.76
N LEU A 65 -2.88 6.08 -0.32
CA LEU A 65 -2.01 4.97 -0.75
C LEU A 65 -2.08 4.74 -2.26
N ILE A 66 -3.28 4.63 -2.82
CA ILE A 66 -3.46 4.39 -4.26
C ILE A 66 -2.96 5.58 -5.07
N HIS A 67 -3.24 6.81 -4.63
CA HIS A 67 -2.73 8.02 -5.27
C HIS A 67 -1.19 8.07 -5.27
N SER A 68 -0.56 7.65 -4.17
CA SER A 68 0.90 7.58 -4.06
C SER A 68 1.51 6.51 -4.97
N LEU A 69 0.76 5.45 -5.31
CA LEU A 69 1.19 4.45 -6.30
C LEU A 69 1.08 4.93 -7.74
N ILE A 70 -0.01 5.63 -8.05
CA ILE A 70 -0.23 6.18 -9.40
C ILE A 70 0.79 7.28 -9.70
N GLY A 71 1.12 8.13 -8.72
CA GLY A 71 2.05 9.24 -8.89
C GLY A 71 1.54 10.25 -9.91
N ALA A 72 0.45 10.94 -9.57
CA ALA A 72 -0.16 11.92 -10.45
C ALA A 72 0.81 13.09 -10.76
N GLY A 73 1.49 13.03 -11.92
CA GLY A 73 2.34 14.10 -12.44
C GLY A 73 3.83 13.80 -12.55
N ASP A 74 4.29 12.61 -12.14
CA ASP A 74 5.69 12.23 -12.26
C ASP A 74 6.04 11.77 -13.68
N THR A 75 7.27 12.07 -14.13
CA THR A 75 7.79 11.61 -15.43
C THR A 75 7.89 10.07 -15.50
N THR A 76 8.07 9.44 -14.34
CA THR A 76 8.04 7.98 -14.18
C THR A 76 7.16 7.65 -12.97
N PRO A 77 5.97 7.10 -13.16
CA PRO A 77 5.07 6.83 -12.05
C PRO A 77 5.67 5.75 -11.12
N PRO A 78 5.41 5.84 -9.80
CA PRO A 78 5.85 4.84 -8.82
C PRO A 78 5.44 3.41 -9.18
N CYS A 79 4.23 3.22 -9.71
CA CYS A 79 3.75 1.92 -10.16
C CYS A 79 4.66 1.29 -11.23
N GLN A 80 5.13 2.08 -12.20
CA GLN A 80 6.00 1.60 -13.27
C GLN A 80 7.37 1.20 -12.73
N THR A 81 7.93 2.02 -11.83
CA THR A 81 9.22 1.70 -11.17
C THR A 81 9.12 0.42 -10.35
N LEU A 82 8.02 0.25 -9.60
CA LEU A 82 7.78 -0.94 -8.78
C LEU A 82 7.50 -2.19 -9.62
N LEU A 83 6.85 -2.05 -10.78
CA LEU A 83 6.51 -3.18 -11.64
C LEU A 83 7.76 -3.90 -12.18
N ASP A 84 8.82 -3.14 -12.48
CA ASP A 84 10.10 -3.68 -12.95
C ASP A 84 10.96 -4.26 -11.80
N ASP A 85 10.59 -4.01 -10.54
CA ASP A 85 11.30 -4.53 -9.38
C ASP A 85 10.89 -5.96 -8.97
N ARG A 86 11.82 -6.67 -8.32
CA ARG A 86 11.59 -8.04 -7.89
C ARG A 86 10.65 -8.22 -6.71
N PHE A 87 10.46 -7.18 -5.90
CA PHE A 87 9.53 -7.14 -4.78
C PHE A 87 8.36 -6.20 -5.06
N GLY A 88 8.64 -5.05 -5.68
CA GLY A 88 7.66 -4.03 -6.03
C GLY A 88 6.51 -4.55 -6.89
N ARG A 89 6.75 -5.53 -7.77
CA ARG A 89 5.69 -6.13 -8.59
C ARG A 89 4.55 -6.73 -7.77
N TYR A 90 4.83 -7.22 -6.56
CA TYR A 90 3.80 -7.76 -5.66
C TYR A 90 2.96 -6.64 -5.05
N VAL A 91 3.56 -5.47 -4.79
CA VAL A 91 2.84 -4.26 -4.37
C VAL A 91 1.87 -3.82 -5.46
N VAL A 92 2.32 -3.78 -6.72
CA VAL A 92 1.46 -3.40 -7.85
C VAL A 92 0.32 -4.41 -8.04
N GLN A 93 0.60 -5.71 -7.95
CA GLN A 93 -0.44 -6.75 -8.02
C GLN A 93 -1.46 -6.62 -6.90
N SER A 94 -1.01 -6.36 -5.66
CA SER A 94 -1.89 -6.11 -4.52
C SER A 94 -2.76 -4.88 -4.75
N ALA A 95 -2.18 -3.78 -5.23
CA ALA A 95 -2.94 -2.58 -5.58
C ALA A 95 -4.01 -2.89 -6.63
N LEU A 96 -3.66 -3.55 -7.74
CA LEU A 96 -4.62 -3.94 -8.77
C LEU A 96 -5.74 -4.84 -8.24
N GLN A 97 -5.44 -5.75 -7.30
CA GLN A 97 -6.43 -6.61 -6.67
C GLN A 97 -7.50 -5.82 -5.91
N TYR A 98 -7.12 -4.73 -5.23
CA TYR A 98 -7.98 -3.96 -4.33
C TYR A 98 -8.44 -2.58 -4.88
N CYS A 99 -7.92 -2.17 -6.04
CA CYS A 99 -8.37 -0.97 -6.75
C CYS A 99 -9.78 -1.13 -7.32
N THR A 100 -10.53 -0.02 -7.34
CA THR A 100 -11.80 0.07 -8.08
C THR A 100 -11.56 0.01 -9.58
N PRO A 101 -12.58 -0.31 -10.39
CA PRO A 101 -12.44 -0.28 -11.86
C PRO A 101 -11.93 1.05 -12.40
N GLN A 102 -12.34 2.19 -11.81
CA GLN A 102 -11.83 3.50 -12.23
C GLN A 102 -10.36 3.71 -11.89
N GLU A 103 -9.93 3.27 -10.70
CA GLU A 103 -8.52 3.37 -10.28
C GLU A 103 -7.61 2.49 -11.15
N ARG A 104 -8.12 1.34 -11.62
CA ARG A 104 -7.38 0.43 -12.51
C ARG A 104 -7.12 1.00 -13.91
N GLU A 105 -7.95 1.91 -14.40
CA GLU A 105 -7.73 2.56 -15.71
C GLU A 105 -6.59 3.60 -15.67
N VAL A 106 -6.24 4.06 -14.46
CA VAL A 106 -5.23 5.11 -14.24
C VAL A 106 -3.89 4.51 -13.75
N LEU A 107 -3.88 3.23 -13.39
CA LEU A 107 -2.72 2.46 -12.90
C LEU A 107 -1.98 1.77 -14.04
#